data_AF-A0A3B1CIG6-F1
#
_entry.id   AF-A0A3B1CIG6-F1
#
_cell.length_a   1.000
_cell.length_b   1.000
_cell.length_c   1.000
_cell.angle_alpha   90.00
_cell.angle_beta   90.00
_cell.angle_gamma   90.00
#
_symmetry.space_group_name_H-M   'P 1'
#
loop_
_entity.id
_entity.type
_entity.pdbx_description
1 polymer ?
#
loop_
_entity_poly.entity_id
_entity_poly.type
_entity_poly.pdbx_seq_one_letter_code
_entity_poly.pdbx_strand_id
1 'polypeptide(L)'
;MTAKRRTKPKINPPADVRTSTINFSLNILIFLLAAVIIYLSYSIFIKLTKEPGVDLSADHKEIPADIIQVEVMNGCGVNGVADRFTDYLRDNNIDVVKIGNYVQFDIDETMVIDRIGNKANADKVAEILGVKKSNVITQINNDYFVDVTIVIGRDYFKQTPITKE
;
A
#
# COMPACT_ATOMS: atom_id res chain seq x y z
N MET A 1 -59.18 -10.43 79.88
CA MET A 1 -58.95 -11.31 78.71
C MET A 1 -59.18 -10.49 77.45
N THR A 2 -58.17 -9.75 77.00
CA THR A 2 -57.20 -10.05 75.92
C THR A 2 -57.58 -9.28 74.65
N ALA A 3 -57.07 -8.04 74.53
CA ALA A 3 -57.25 -7.20 73.36
C ALA A 3 -56.40 -7.72 72.18
N LYS A 4 -57.07 -8.06 71.06
CA LYS A 4 -56.43 -8.58 69.85
C LYS A 4 -55.74 -7.44 69.09
N ARG A 5 -54.41 -7.41 69.11
CA ARG A 5 -53.59 -6.42 68.38
C ARG A 5 -53.69 -6.70 66.88
N ARG A 6 -54.28 -5.78 66.11
CA ARG A 6 -54.32 -5.84 64.64
C ARG A 6 -52.95 -5.46 64.09
N THR A 7 -52.29 -6.38 63.40
CA THR A 7 -51.06 -6.12 62.64
C THR A 7 -51.41 -5.41 61.33
N LYS A 8 -50.76 -4.27 61.05
CA LYS A 8 -50.91 -3.56 59.77
C LYS A 8 -50.23 -4.37 58.65
N PRO A 9 -50.80 -4.42 57.43
CA PRO A 9 -50.16 -5.09 56.31
C PRO A 9 -48.90 -4.34 55.89
N LYS A 10 -47.79 -5.06 55.66
CA LYS A 10 -46.57 -4.51 55.06
C LYS A 10 -46.86 -4.21 53.60
N ILE A 11 -46.96 -2.93 53.25
CA ILE A 11 -47.04 -2.48 51.86
C ILE A 11 -45.61 -2.47 51.33
N ASN A 12 -45.29 -3.40 50.42
CA ASN A 12 -44.03 -3.36 49.69
C ASN A 12 -44.02 -2.11 48.79
N PRO A 13 -42.92 -1.35 48.73
CA PRO A 13 -42.85 -0.18 47.85
C PRO A 13 -43.09 -0.63 46.39
N PRO A 14 -43.80 0.18 45.58
CA PRO A 14 -44.05 -0.16 44.19
C PRO A 14 -42.70 -0.36 43.49
N ALA A 15 -42.54 -1.48 42.78
CA ALA A 15 -41.35 -1.75 42.00
C ALA A 15 -41.08 -0.56 41.08
N ASP A 16 -39.93 0.09 41.22
CA ASP A 16 -39.55 1.25 40.42
C ASP A 16 -39.19 0.80 39.01
N VAL A 17 -40.23 0.75 38.16
CA VAL A 17 -40.15 0.31 36.77
C VAL A 17 -39.21 1.21 35.95
N ARG A 18 -39.12 2.50 36.28
CA ARG A 18 -38.26 3.46 35.54
C ARG A 18 -36.80 3.06 35.66
N THR A 19 -36.34 2.75 36.88
CA THR A 19 -34.95 2.31 37.12
C THR A 19 -34.64 0.98 36.42
N SER A 20 -35.59 0.03 36.37
CA SER A 20 -35.41 -1.22 35.63
C SER A 20 -35.33 -1.04 34.12
N THR A 21 -36.16 -0.17 33.53
CA THR A 21 -36.11 0.13 32.09
C THR A 21 -34.85 0.89 31.68
N ILE A 22 -34.33 1.75 32.55
CA ILE A 22 -33.08 2.49 32.35
C ILE A 22 -31.88 1.53 32.42
N ASN A 23 -31.85 0.60 33.37
CA ASN A 23 -30.78 -0.40 33.45
C ASN A 23 -30.78 -1.34 32.23
N PHE A 24 -31.97 -1.69 31.73
CA PHE A 24 -32.09 -2.49 30.51
C PHE A 24 -31.59 -1.75 29.27
N SER A 25 -31.96 -0.48 29.10
CA SER A 25 -31.47 0.33 27.97
C SER A 25 -29.98 0.62 28.06
N LEU A 26 -29.44 0.85 29.26
CA LEU A 26 -28.00 0.99 29.49
C LEU A 26 -27.24 -0.29 29.12
N ASN A 27 -27.74 -1.47 29.49
CA ASN A 27 -27.12 -2.75 29.12
C ASN A 27 -27.12 -2.99 27.61
N ILE A 28 -28.21 -2.63 26.92
CA ILE A 28 -28.27 -2.68 25.45
C ILE A 28 -27.24 -1.74 24.82
N LEU A 29 -27.13 -0.51 25.34
CA LEU A 29 -26.16 0.48 24.85
C LEU A 29 -24.72 -0.01 25.06
N ILE A 30 -24.41 -0.60 26.21
CA ILE A 30 -23.10 -1.19 26.51
C ILE A 30 -22.79 -2.32 25.54
N PHE A 31 -23.75 -3.20 25.25
CA PHE A 31 -23.56 -4.28 24.28
C PHE A 31 -23.30 -3.75 22.87
N LEU A 32 -24.03 -2.73 22.45
CA LEU A 32 -23.84 -2.08 21.15
C LEU A 32 -22.45 -1.44 21.05
N LEU A 33 -22.03 -0.70 22.08
CA LEU A 33 -20.69 -0.10 22.15
C LEU A 33 -19.60 -1.17 22.11
N ALA A 34 -19.77 -2.28 22.84
CA ALA A 34 -18.84 -3.40 22.81
C ALA A 34 -18.74 -4.02 21.41
N ALA A 35 -19.85 -4.21 20.70
CA ALA A 35 -19.87 -4.72 19.33
C ALA A 35 -19.14 -3.77 18.36
N VAL A 36 -19.31 -2.46 18.51
CA VAL A 36 -18.57 -1.45 17.72
C VAL A 36 -17.08 -1.52 18.00
N ILE A 37 -16.67 -1.62 19.27
CA ILE A 37 -15.26 -1.74 19.64
C ILE A 37 -14.65 -3.02 19.05
N ILE A 38 -15.36 -4.16 19.13
CA ILE A 38 -14.91 -5.42 18.52
C ILE A 38 -14.80 -5.28 17.00
N TYR A 39 -15.77 -4.66 16.34
CA TYR A 39 -15.74 -4.42 14.89
C TYR A 39 -14.54 -3.54 14.49
N LEU A 40 -14.30 -2.45 15.20
CA LEU A 40 -13.17 -1.56 14.95
C LEU A 40 -11.85 -2.26 15.25
N SER A 41 -11.77 -3.03 16.34
CA SER A 41 -10.57 -3.80 16.71
C SER A 41 -10.26 -4.86 15.67
N TYR A 42 -11.28 -5.56 15.17
CA TYR A 42 -11.16 -6.49 14.06
C TYR A 42 -10.72 -5.78 12.78
N SER A 43 -11.33 -4.62 12.45
CA SER A 43 -10.98 -3.80 11.28
C SER A 43 -9.53 -3.29 11.33
N ILE A 44 -9.05 -2.91 12.51
CA ILE A 44 -7.66 -2.50 12.72
C ILE A 44 -6.74 -3.71 12.67
N PHE A 45 -7.12 -4.83 13.28
CA PHE A 45 -6.34 -6.07 13.25
C PHE A 45 -6.16 -6.60 11.82
N ILE A 46 -7.21 -6.60 11.00
CA ILE A 46 -7.09 -6.98 9.59
C ILE A 46 -6.23 -5.99 8.81
N LYS A 47 -6.21 -4.70 9.14
CA LYS A 47 -5.34 -3.70 8.49
C LYS A 47 -3.89 -3.71 8.96
N LEU A 48 -3.63 -4.22 10.17
CA LEU A 48 -2.28 -4.39 10.71
C LEU A 48 -1.67 -5.74 10.32
N THR A 49 -2.50 -6.76 10.09
CA THR A 49 -2.06 -8.10 9.65
C THR A 49 -2.14 -8.31 8.15
N LYS A 50 -3.08 -7.67 7.45
CA LYS A 50 -2.93 -7.42 6.01
C LYS A 50 -2.13 -6.15 5.86
N GLU A 51 -0.89 -6.28 5.43
CA GLU A 51 -0.28 -5.18 4.68
C GLU A 51 -1.26 -4.73 3.59
N PRO A 52 -1.34 -3.43 3.27
CA PRO A 52 -2.07 -2.97 2.10
C PRO A 52 -1.30 -3.37 0.82
N GLY A 53 -1.13 -4.67 0.59
CA GLY A 53 -0.91 -5.30 -0.70
C GLY A 53 -2.15 -6.16 -0.95
N VAL A 54 -3.02 -5.81 -1.89
CA VAL A 54 -2.91 -6.31 -3.27
C VAL A 54 -2.51 -7.78 -3.25
N ASP A 55 -3.49 -8.67 -3.51
CA ASP A 55 -3.31 -10.08 -3.86
C ASP A 55 -1.92 -10.67 -3.56
N LEU A 56 -1.65 -10.98 -2.29
CA LEU A 56 -0.50 -11.77 -1.87
C LEU A 56 -0.78 -13.26 -2.08
N SER A 57 -1.20 -13.61 -3.29
CA SER A 57 -0.76 -14.87 -3.86
C SER A 57 0.59 -14.55 -4.47
N ALA A 58 1.64 -15.24 -4.06
CA ALA A 58 2.85 -15.43 -4.85
C ALA A 58 2.51 -16.24 -6.13
N ASP A 59 1.51 -15.77 -6.87
CA ASP A 59 1.34 -16.08 -8.25
C ASP A 59 2.18 -15.01 -8.94
N HIS A 60 3.16 -15.45 -9.72
CA HIS A 60 3.88 -14.57 -10.59
C HIS A 60 2.83 -13.74 -11.34
N LYS A 61 2.66 -12.45 -11.01
CA LYS A 61 2.03 -11.53 -11.94
C LYS A 61 3.01 -11.44 -13.11
N GLU A 62 2.92 -12.42 -14.00
CA GLU A 62 3.59 -12.42 -15.30
C GLU A 62 2.98 -11.37 -16.22
N ILE A 63 1.91 -10.71 -15.76
CA ILE A 63 1.18 -9.70 -16.48
C ILE A 63 1.59 -8.32 -15.92
N PRO A 64 2.19 -7.46 -16.75
CA PRO A 64 2.47 -6.08 -16.38
C PRO A 64 1.18 -5.33 -16.03
N ALA A 65 1.28 -4.38 -15.10
CA ALA A 65 0.17 -3.48 -14.78
C ALA A 65 -0.21 -2.59 -15.99
N ASP A 66 -1.48 -2.16 -16.02
CA ASP A 66 -2.00 -1.26 -17.06
C ASP A 66 -1.28 0.10 -17.06
N ILE A 67 -1.00 0.61 -15.87
CA ILE A 67 -0.21 1.83 -15.64
C ILE A 67 0.98 1.43 -14.78
N ILE A 68 2.19 1.68 -15.27
CA ILE A 68 3.44 1.41 -14.54
C ILE A 68 4.01 2.75 -14.12
N GLN A 69 4.14 2.96 -12.81
CA GLN A 69 4.74 4.16 -12.25
C GLN A 69 6.24 3.97 -12.07
N VAL A 70 7.01 4.86 -12.68
CA VAL A 70 8.48 4.76 -12.70
C VAL A 70 9.15 6.03 -12.24
N GLU A 71 10.35 5.87 -11.69
CA GLU A 71 11.29 6.97 -11.51
C GLU A 71 12.53 6.75 -12.39
N VAL A 72 13.08 7.85 -12.91
CA VAL A 72 14.26 7.84 -13.79
C VAL A 72 15.42 8.55 -13.12
N MET A 73 16.49 7.80 -12.84
CA MET A 73 17.68 8.26 -12.12
C MET A 73 18.90 8.29 -13.03
N ASN A 74 19.56 9.44 -13.12
CA ASN A 74 20.82 9.60 -13.86
C ASN A 74 22.01 9.09 -13.04
N GLY A 75 22.56 7.94 -13.41
CA GLY A 75 23.76 7.35 -12.81
C GLY A 75 25.03 7.50 -13.64
N CYS A 76 24.97 8.18 -14.79
CA CYS A 76 26.09 8.30 -15.73
C CYS A 76 26.81 9.66 -15.70
N GLY A 77 26.20 10.67 -15.08
CA GLY A 77 26.77 12.01 -14.95
C GLY A 77 26.62 12.90 -16.18
N VAL A 78 25.88 12.45 -17.20
CA VAL A 78 25.61 13.24 -18.41
C VAL A 78 24.32 14.04 -18.25
N ASN A 79 24.39 15.36 -18.41
CA ASN A 79 23.23 16.24 -18.27
C ASN A 79 22.17 15.97 -19.34
N GLY A 80 20.89 15.99 -18.94
CA GLY A 80 19.74 15.84 -19.82
C GLY A 80 19.49 14.42 -20.34
N VAL A 81 20.25 13.41 -19.88
CA VAL A 81 20.00 12.01 -20.28
C VAL A 81 18.72 11.47 -19.64
N ALA A 82 18.50 11.71 -18.34
CA ALA A 82 17.27 11.28 -17.66
C ALA A 82 16.01 11.92 -18.25
N ASP A 83 16.08 13.19 -18.67
CA ASP A 83 14.97 13.89 -19.32
C ASP A 83 14.61 13.23 -20.66
N ARG A 84 15.61 12.93 -21.49
CA ARG A 84 15.39 12.23 -22.78
C ARG A 84 14.74 10.86 -22.61
N PHE A 85 15.18 10.08 -21.63
CA PHE A 85 14.57 8.78 -21.34
C PHE A 85 13.15 8.94 -20.80
N THR A 86 12.91 9.98 -19.99
CA THR A 86 11.58 10.28 -19.45
C THR A 86 10.57 10.60 -20.55
N ASP A 87 10.95 11.45 -21.51
CA ASP A 87 10.08 11.80 -22.63
C ASP A 87 9.70 10.54 -23.43
N TYR A 88 10.69 9.71 -23.75
CA TYR A 88 10.47 8.45 -24.46
C TYR A 88 9.58 7.46 -23.68
N LEU A 89 9.76 7.33 -22.37
CA LEU A 89 8.92 6.46 -21.54
C LEU A 89 7.47 6.93 -21.51
N ARG A 90 7.24 8.25 -21.39
CA ARG A 90 5.90 8.84 -21.43
C ARG A 90 5.21 8.61 -22.77
N ASP A 91 5.93 8.74 -23.87
CA ASP A 91 5.43 8.42 -25.21
C ASP A 91 5.04 6.93 -25.36
N ASN A 92 5.63 6.05 -24.55
CA ASN A 92 5.31 4.62 -24.49
C ASN A 92 4.31 4.26 -23.38
N ASN A 93 3.50 5.23 -22.93
CA ASN A 93 2.41 5.02 -21.96
C ASN A 93 2.90 4.52 -20.59
N ILE A 94 4.13 4.88 -20.21
CA ILE A 94 4.71 4.68 -18.87
C ILE A 94 4.59 5.99 -18.08
N ASP A 95 4.11 5.91 -16.84
CA ASP A 95 3.92 7.07 -15.99
C ASP A 95 5.22 7.40 -15.23
N VAL A 96 5.97 8.38 -15.72
CA VAL A 96 7.19 8.84 -15.04
C VAL A 96 6.82 9.86 -13.98
N VAL A 97 6.81 9.42 -12.72
CA VAL A 97 6.41 10.25 -11.57
C VAL A 97 7.56 11.09 -11.03
N LYS A 98 8.82 10.68 -11.26
CA LYS A 98 10.00 11.37 -10.74
C LYS A 98 11.22 11.23 -11.65
N ILE A 99 11.96 12.32 -11.79
CA ILE A 99 13.24 12.38 -12.50
C ILE A 99 14.28 12.90 -11.51
N GLY A 100 15.47 12.33 -11.51
CA GLY A 100 16.53 12.75 -10.60
C GLY A 100 17.91 12.26 -10.96
N ASN A 101 18.87 12.56 -10.08
CA ASN A 101 20.21 12.01 -10.13
C ASN A 101 20.31 10.81 -9.19
N TYR A 102 21.05 9.79 -9.61
CA TYR A 102 21.39 8.69 -8.74
C TYR A 102 22.44 9.13 -7.70
N VAL A 103 22.60 8.34 -6.64
CA VAL A 103 23.55 8.64 -5.54
C VAL A 103 24.99 8.72 -6.05
N GLN A 104 25.29 7.96 -7.11
CA GLN A 104 26.60 7.88 -7.73
C GLN A 104 26.48 8.11 -9.25
N PHE A 105 27.54 8.65 -9.86
CA PHE A 105 27.61 8.97 -11.29
C PHE A 105 28.55 8.05 -12.09
N ASP A 106 28.99 6.96 -11.48
CA ASP A 106 29.90 5.96 -12.06
C ASP A 106 29.22 4.63 -12.34
N ILE A 107 27.90 4.64 -12.52
CA ILE A 107 27.15 3.45 -12.91
C ILE A 107 27.50 3.10 -14.35
N ASP A 108 28.14 1.95 -14.56
CA ASP A 108 28.61 1.54 -15.89
C ASP A 108 27.46 1.04 -16.78
N GLU A 109 26.55 0.23 -16.22
CA GLU A 109 25.44 -0.37 -16.96
C GLU A 109 24.07 0.11 -16.45
N THR A 110 23.18 0.39 -17.40
CA THR A 110 21.79 0.75 -17.13
C THR A 110 21.06 -0.44 -16.52
N MET A 111 20.33 -0.18 -15.44
CA MET A 111 19.59 -1.19 -14.69
C MET A 111 18.15 -0.77 -14.44
N VAL A 112 17.29 -1.77 -14.32
CA VAL A 112 15.87 -1.59 -14.03
C VAL A 112 15.56 -2.36 -12.75
N ILE A 113 15.00 -1.68 -11.76
CA ILE A 113 14.81 -2.20 -10.41
C ILE A 113 13.33 -2.31 -10.12
N ASP A 114 12.83 -3.52 -9.88
CA ASP A 114 11.48 -3.76 -9.36
C ASP A 114 11.44 -3.46 -7.86
N ARG A 115 10.55 -2.54 -7.47
CA ARG A 115 10.40 -2.04 -6.10
C ARG A 115 9.23 -2.65 -5.33
N ILE A 116 8.27 -3.25 -6.04
CA ILE A 116 7.02 -3.76 -5.45
C ILE A 116 6.90 -5.29 -5.53
N GLY A 117 7.88 -5.97 -6.14
CA GLY A 117 7.88 -7.42 -6.33
C GLY A 117 7.09 -7.87 -7.56
N ASN A 118 6.69 -6.94 -8.44
CA ASN A 118 6.08 -7.26 -9.72
C ASN A 118 7.11 -7.15 -10.84
N LYS A 119 7.90 -8.23 -11.00
CA LYS A 119 8.98 -8.27 -11.98
C LYS A 119 8.52 -8.03 -13.42
N ALA A 120 7.28 -8.40 -13.78
CA ALA A 120 6.75 -8.17 -15.12
C ALA A 120 6.71 -6.68 -15.51
N ASN A 121 6.50 -5.79 -14.54
CA ASN A 121 6.59 -4.34 -14.77
C ASN A 121 8.02 -3.93 -15.16
N ALA A 122 9.02 -4.40 -14.39
CA ALA A 122 10.41 -4.11 -14.65
C ALA A 122 10.91 -4.74 -15.97
N ASP A 123 10.47 -5.97 -16.28
CA ASP A 123 10.79 -6.63 -17.54
C ASP A 123 10.20 -5.88 -18.75
N LYS A 124 8.95 -5.40 -18.66
CA LYS A 124 8.33 -4.57 -19.71
C LYS A 124 9.07 -3.26 -19.92
N VAL A 125 9.45 -2.58 -18.84
CA VAL A 125 10.25 -1.34 -18.92
C VAL A 125 11.62 -1.61 -19.53
N ALA A 126 12.27 -2.71 -19.16
CA ALA A 126 13.57 -3.10 -19.73
C ALA A 126 13.48 -3.40 -21.22
N GLU A 127 12.40 -4.06 -21.68
CA GLU A 127 12.15 -4.32 -23.10
C GLU A 127 12.00 -3.02 -23.89
N ILE A 128 11.20 -2.06 -23.40
CA ILE A 128 11.00 -0.74 -24.03
C ILE A 128 12.32 0.02 -24.20
N LEU A 129 13.22 -0.11 -23.23
CA LEU A 129 14.52 0.58 -23.21
C LEU A 129 15.67 -0.22 -23.88
N GLY A 130 15.44 -1.48 -24.26
CA GLY A 130 16.51 -2.36 -24.77
C GLY A 130 17.53 -2.77 -23.70
N VAL A 131 17.16 -2.75 -22.42
CA VAL A 131 18.02 -3.18 -21.31
C VAL A 131 18.04 -4.71 -21.23
N LYS A 132 19.22 -5.29 -21.02
CA LYS A 132 19.37 -6.74 -20.89
C LYS A 132 18.60 -7.25 -19.67
N LYS A 133 17.96 -8.42 -19.80
CA LYS A 133 17.28 -9.09 -18.67
C LYS A 133 18.20 -9.39 -17.48
N SER A 134 19.52 -9.50 -17.70
CA SER A 134 20.51 -9.64 -16.62
C SER A 134 20.61 -8.42 -15.72
N ASN A 135 20.19 -7.25 -16.22
CA ASN A 135 20.27 -5.95 -15.53
C ASN A 135 18.90 -5.55 -14.96
N VAL A 136 17.94 -6.46 -14.98
CA VAL A 136 16.66 -6.34 -14.26
C VAL A 136 16.83 -7.01 -12.90
N ILE A 137 16.71 -6.23 -11.84
CA ILE A 137 16.89 -6.69 -10.47
C ILE A 137 15.64 -6.42 -9.64
N THR A 138 15.37 -7.28 -8.67
CA THR A 138 14.27 -7.07 -7.71
C THR A 138 14.86 -6.60 -6.39
N GLN A 139 14.45 -5.41 -5.95
CA GLN A 139 14.79 -4.85 -4.64
C GLN A 139 13.56 -4.21 -4.03
N ILE A 140 12.78 -5.04 -3.35
CA ILE A 140 11.52 -4.63 -2.72
C ILE A 140 11.81 -3.60 -1.63
N ASN A 141 11.14 -2.46 -1.72
CA ASN A 141 11.21 -1.42 -0.69
C ASN A 141 9.89 -0.66 -0.62
N ASN A 142 9.12 -0.90 0.44
CA ASN A 142 7.79 -0.30 0.64
C ASN A 142 7.84 1.21 0.92
N ASP A 143 9.02 1.78 1.21
CA ASP A 143 9.18 3.23 1.36
C ASP A 143 9.21 3.95 -0.01
N TYR A 144 9.38 3.21 -1.11
CA TYR A 144 9.33 3.75 -2.46
C TYR A 144 7.91 3.71 -3.01
N PHE A 145 7.39 4.87 -3.40
CA PHE A 145 6.05 5.02 -3.99
C PHE A 145 6.02 4.80 -5.51
N VAL A 146 6.89 3.91 -6.03
CA VAL A 146 7.01 3.62 -7.46
C VAL A 146 7.10 2.12 -7.68
N ASP A 147 6.64 1.65 -8.84
CA ASP A 147 6.73 0.23 -9.19
C ASP A 147 8.15 -0.14 -9.61
N VAL A 148 8.80 0.76 -10.37
CA VAL A 148 10.10 0.52 -11.00
C VAL A 148 11.01 1.75 -10.87
N THR A 149 12.27 1.53 -10.49
CA THR A 149 13.33 2.53 -10.58
C THR A 149 14.22 2.21 -11.78
N ILE A 150 14.42 3.17 -12.68
CA ILE A 150 15.37 3.06 -13.79
C ILE A 150 16.63 3.84 -13.43
N VAL A 151 17.78 3.20 -13.44
CA VAL A 151 19.08 3.86 -13.22
C VAL A 151 19.86 3.81 -14.53
N ILE A 152 20.09 4.98 -15.12
CA ILE A 152 20.76 5.12 -16.41
C ILE A 152 22.27 5.10 -16.20
N GLY A 153 22.94 4.10 -16.78
CA GLY A 153 24.38 3.92 -16.73
C GLY A 153 25.12 4.61 -17.87
N ARG A 154 26.45 4.52 -17.87
CA ARG A 154 27.32 5.06 -18.93
C ARG A 154 27.08 4.42 -20.27
N ASP A 155 26.52 3.22 -20.30
CA ASP A 155 26.10 2.54 -21.51
C ASP A 155 24.84 3.11 -22.18
N TYR A 156 24.22 4.19 -21.65
CA TYR A 156 22.98 4.83 -22.14
C TYR A 156 22.87 4.99 -23.66
N PHE A 157 23.99 5.11 -24.35
CA PHE A 157 24.08 5.21 -25.81
C PHE A 157 23.75 3.90 -26.55
N LYS A 158 23.60 2.79 -25.83
CA LYS A 158 23.18 1.46 -26.30
C LYS A 158 21.70 1.18 -26.00
N GLN A 159 21.01 2.09 -25.33
CA GLN A 159 19.59 1.97 -24.99
C GLN A 159 18.74 2.95 -25.80
N THR A 160 17.47 2.57 -25.97
CA THR A 160 16.43 3.42 -26.58
C THR A 160 16.04 4.52 -25.59
N PRO A 161 15.90 5.80 -26.00
CA PRO A 161 15.77 6.33 -27.36
C PRO A 161 17.06 6.72 -28.09
N ILE A 162 18.23 6.51 -27.50
CA ILE A 162 19.50 7.05 -28.02
C ILE A 162 20.02 6.19 -29.17
N THR A 163 19.98 4.87 -29.01
CA THR A 163 20.23 3.93 -30.12
C THR A 163 18.98 3.86 -30.98
N LYS A 164 18.89 4.74 -31.99
CA LYS A 164 17.95 4.52 -33.09
C LYS A 164 18.61 3.54 -34.07
N GLU A 165 18.00 2.38 -34.28
CA GLU A 165 18.14 1.67 -35.55
C GLU A 165 17.56 2.51 -36.69
#